data_AF-A0A090VW11-F1
#
_entry.id   AF-A0A090VW11-F1
#
_cell.length_a   1.000
_cell.length_b   1.000
_cell.length_c   1.000
_cell.angle_alpha   90.00
_cell.angle_beta   90.00
_cell.angle_gamma   90.00
#
_symmetry.space_group_name_H-M   'P 1'
#
loop_
_entity.id
_entity.type
_entity.pdbx_description
1 polymer ?
#
loop_
_entity_poly.entity_id
_entity_poly.type
_entity_poly.pdbx_seq_one_letter_code
_entity_poly.pdbx_strand_id
1 'polypeptide(L)' 'MLATGLNPKTGLVEIVEISNHPWFIGVQYHPEYKSTVANPHPLFVGFVKAALKHKKSK' A
#
# COMPACT_ATOMS: atom_id res chain seq x y z
N MET A 1 7.28 -3.16 12.08
CA MET A 1 7.33 -3.43 10.63
C MET A 1 7.10 -4.91 10.45
N LEU A 2 6.17 -5.29 9.59
CA LEU A 2 5.74 -6.67 9.36
C LEU A 2 5.80 -6.95 7.87
N ALA A 3 6.35 -8.10 7.48
CA ALA A 3 6.25 -8.60 6.11
C ALA A 3 4.86 -9.22 5.92
N THR A 4 4.01 -8.57 5.13
CA THR A 4 2.62 -9.01 4.89
C THR A 4 2.42 -9.65 3.52
N GLY A 5 3.36 -9.44 2.59
CA GLY A 5 3.38 -10.07 1.28
C GLY A 5 4.70 -10.79 1.02
N LEU A 6 4.61 -12.08 0.71
CA LEU A 6 5.74 -12.92 0.33
C LEU A 6 5.50 -13.48 -1.06
N ASN A 7 6.56 -13.54 -1.85
CA ASN A 7 6.54 -14.22 -3.13
C ASN A 7 6.51 -15.74 -2.91
N PRO A 8 5.46 -16.47 -3.33
CA PRO A 8 5.33 -17.90 -3.03
C PRO A 8 6.37 -18.77 -3.75
N LYS A 9 7.05 -18.25 -4.78
CA LYS A 9 8.05 -18.99 -5.54
C LYS A 9 9.47 -18.79 -5.01
N THR A 10 9.81 -17.55 -4.65
CA THR A 10 11.19 -17.18 -4.25
C THR A 10 11.34 -16.97 -2.74
N GLY A 11 10.23 -16.86 -2.00
CA GLY A 11 10.23 -16.55 -0.57
C GLY A 11 10.61 -15.10 -0.25
N LEU A 12 10.80 -14.25 -1.25
CA LEU A 12 11.18 -12.84 -1.07
C LEU A 12 10.01 -12.01 -0.52
N VAL A 13 10.33 -11.01 0.29
CA VAL A 13 9.34 -10.05 0.79
C VAL A 13 8.99 -9.05 -0.31
N GLU A 14 7.70 -8.96 -0.61
CA GLU A 14 7.15 -8.08 -1.65
C GLU A 14 6.37 -6.92 -1.06
N ILE A 15 5.79 -7.09 0.14
CA ILE A 15 4.94 -6.10 0.81
C ILE A 15 5.27 -6.03 2.30
N VAL A 16 5.40 -4.81 2.82
CA VAL A 16 5.63 -4.52 4.24
C VAL A 16 4.64 -3.50 4.79
N GLU A 17 4.25 -3.66 6.05
CA GLU A 17 3.32 -2.78 6.75
C GLU A 17 3.84 -2.40 8.15
N ILE A 18 3.35 -1.28 8.69
CA ILE A 18 3.65 -0.83 10.06
C ILE A 18 2.34 -0.64 10.82
N SER A 19 2.06 -1.52 11.78
CA SER A 19 0.81 -1.51 12.57
C SER A 19 0.62 -0.25 13.42
N ASN A 20 1.71 0.42 13.81
CA ASN A 20 1.66 1.65 14.62
C ASN A 20 1.58 2.94 13.78
N HIS A 21 1.30 2.83 12.48
CA HIS A 21 1.10 3.97 11.59
C HIS A 21 -0.31 3.88 10.97
N PRO A 22 -1.08 4.99 10.91
CA PRO A 22 -2.48 4.96 10.46
C PRO A 22 -2.67 4.42 9.05
N TRP A 23 -1.65 4.57 8.20
CA TRP A 23 -1.56 3.93 6.89
C TRP A 23 -0.10 3.87 6.45
N PHE A 24 0.49 2.68 6.38
CA PHE A 24 1.85 2.49 5.89
C PHE A 24 1.92 1.16 5.14
N ILE A 25 2.16 1.23 3.83
CA ILE A 25 2.35 0.08 2.96
C ILE A 25 3.56 0.37 2.07
N GLY A 26 4.57 -0.50 2.12
CA GLY A 26 5.70 -0.51 1.20
C GLY A 26 5.60 -1.72 0.28
N VAL A 27 5.83 -1.53 -1.02
CA VAL A 27 5.82 -2.61 -2.02
C VAL A 27 7.10 -2.57 -2.85
N GLN A 28 7.58 -3.74 -3.28
CA GLN A 28 8.77 -3.84 -4.13
C GLN A 28 8.45 -3.67 -5.63
N TYR A 29 7.28 -4.14 -6.06
CA TYR A 29 6.80 -3.97 -7.42
C TYR A 29 6.27 -2.56 -7.69
N HIS A 30 5.99 -2.26 -8.97
CA HIS A 30 5.58 -0.93 -9.45
C HIS A 30 4.06 -0.90 -9.74
N PRO A 31 3.19 -0.65 -8.74
CA PRO A 31 1.73 -0.59 -8.91
C PRO A 31 1.26 0.54 -9.85
N GLU A 32 2.09 1.57 -10.05
CA GLU A 32 1.83 2.71 -10.93
C GLU A 32 1.59 2.28 -12.37
N TYR A 33 2.32 1.29 -12.88
CA TYR A 33 2.17 0.83 -14.26
C TYR A 33 0.84 0.11 -14.50
N LYS A 34 0.17 -0.37 -13.43
CA LYS A 34 -1.15 -1.00 -13.50
C LYS A 34 -2.30 -0.05 -13.14
N SER A 35 -2.00 1.16 -12.69
CA SER A 35 -3.01 2.15 -12.33
C SER A 35 -3.46 2.93 -13.56
N THR A 36 -4.76 2.98 -13.80
CA THR A 36 -5.35 3.79 -14.89
C THR A 36 -6.41 4.73 -14.35
N VAL A 37 -6.83 5.72 -15.15
CA VAL A 37 -7.88 6.67 -14.76
C VAL A 37 -9.21 5.96 -14.46
N ALA A 38 -9.60 5.01 -15.33
CA ALA A 38 -10.84 4.25 -15.17
C ALA A 38 -10.73 3.19 -14.05
N ASN A 39 -9.53 2.68 -13.79
CA ASN A 39 -9.30 1.64 -12.79
C ASN A 39 -8.04 1.98 -11.98
N PRO A 40 -8.15 2.87 -10.98
CA PRO A 40 -7.02 3.28 -10.17
C PRO A 40 -6.58 2.16 -9.25
N HIS A 41 -5.26 2.00 -9.07
CA HIS A 41 -4.74 0.92 -8.23
C HIS A 41 -5.20 1.08 -6.77
N PRO A 42 -5.64 0.00 -6.09
CA PRO A 42 -6.17 0.06 -4.73
C PRO A 42 -5.22 0.71 -3.71
N LEU A 43 -3.91 0.53 -3.88
CA LEU A 43 -2.90 1.17 -3.01
C LEU A 43 -3.00 2.70 -3.03
N PHE A 44 -3.14 3.31 -4.21
CA PHE A 44 -3.25 4.77 -4.32
C PHE A 44 -4.60 5.27 -3.78
N VAL A 45 -5.69 4.56 -4.10
CA VAL A 45 -7.02 4.90 -3.58
C VAL A 45 -7.04 4.80 -2.04
N GLY A 46 -6.43 3.75 -1.48
CA GLY A 46 -6.27 3.54 -0.05
C GLY A 46 -5.46 4.66 0.61
N PHE A 47 -4.33 5.04 0.00
CA PHE A 47 -3.49 6.12 0.50
C PHE A 47 -4.25 7.45 0.58
N VAL A 48 -4.93 7.85 -0.49
CA VAL A 48 -5.68 9.10 -0.53
C VAL A 48 -6.81 9.09 0.50
N LYS A 49 -7.54 7.97 0.65
CA LYS A 49 -8.57 7.82 1.68
C LYS A 49 -7.99 7.97 3.09
N ALA A 50 -6.85 7.36 3.37
CA ALA A 50 -6.19 7.48 4.66
C ALA A 50 -5.70 8.91 4.93
N ALA A 51 -5.13 9.58 3.93
CA ALA A 51 -4.72 10.99 4.02
C ALA A 51 -5.91 11.91 4.30
N LEU A 52 -7.06 11.70 3.63
CA LEU A 52 -8.29 12.43 3.88
C LEU A 52 -8.82 12.19 5.31
N LYS A 53 -8.78 10.94 5.79
CA LYS A 53 -9.17 10.62 7.17
C LYS A 53 -8.25 11.29 8.19
N HIS A 54 -6.94 11.27 7.95
CA HIS A 54 -5.97 11.94 8.82
C HIS A 54 -6.19 13.46 8.86
N LYS A 55 -6.45 14.08 7.71
CA LYS A 55 -6.79 15.51 7.61
C LYS A 55 -8.05 15.88 8.39
N LYS A 56 -9.08 15.02 8.41
CA LYS A 56 -10.32 15.28 9.15
C LYS A 56 -10.20 15.06 10.66
N SER A 57 -9.28 14.20 11.08
CA SER A 57 -9.05 13.85 12.49
C SER A 57 -8.08 14.80 13.21
N LYS A 58 -7.55 15.79 12.49
CA LYS A 58 -6.60 16.79 12.98
C LYS A 58 -7.25 18.17 12.88
#